data_AF-A0A015LD44-F1
#
_entry.id   AF-A0A015LD44-F1
#
_cell.length_a   1.000
_cell.length_b   1.000
_cell.length_c   1.000
_cell.angle_alpha   90.00
_cell.angle_beta   90.00
_cell.angle_gamma   90.00
#
_symmetry.space_group_name_H-M   'P 1'
#
loop_
_entity.id
_entity.type
_entity.pdbx_description
1 polymer ?
#
loop_
_entity_poly.entity_id
_entity_poly.type
_entity_poly.pdbx_seq_one_letter_code
_entity_poly.pdbx_strand_id
1 'polypeptide(L)'
;MDKIGEKNDEEVPTWVAQSKVNSLRQFFKNFDDIYDTHLADIVQCKKIEEYIELEDKLIGPSNITKLEKLPIRINKPETRVPAVFYFLTVFLMKWAGLAAKKIIEEYIECHVKAEIEIERMEYDKKMAATEFDELKWKYDALSTAFDKFKENSADSSLTNGLIITDLEGRIRNLEADVTAKENIIRNLQADVTAKKQIILEKSEQTNMLWEKIRDWKLKWKSQRVKIRIWI
;
A
#
# COMPACT_ATOMS: atom_id res chain seq x y z
N MET A 1 -15.91 -12.95 10.90
CA MET A 1 -14.69 -13.46 11.54
C MET A 1 -14.86 -13.23 13.04
N ASP A 2 -15.64 -14.10 13.69
CA ASP A 2 -15.94 -14.01 15.13
C ASP A 2 -15.20 -15.11 15.87
N LYS A 3 -13.92 -14.87 16.16
CA LYS A 3 -13.10 -15.72 17.03
C LYS A 3 -12.18 -14.84 17.89
N ILE A 4 -12.79 -14.01 18.73
CA ILE A 4 -12.11 -13.37 19.86
C ILE A 4 -13.06 -13.56 21.05
N GLY A 5 -13.09 -14.76 21.60
CA GLY A 5 -14.03 -15.10 22.69
C GLY A 5 -13.53 -16.14 23.68
N GLU A 6 -12.55 -16.98 23.32
CA GLU A 6 -12.11 -18.08 24.18
C GLU A 6 -10.58 -18.21 24.19
N LYS A 7 -9.92 -17.32 24.92
CA LYS A 7 -8.56 -17.52 25.42
C LYS A 7 -8.44 -16.64 26.66
N ASN A 8 -8.67 -17.18 27.85
CA ASN A 8 -8.22 -16.56 29.12
C ASN A 8 -8.51 -17.40 30.38
N ASP A 9 -9.35 -18.44 30.31
CA ASP A 9 -9.79 -19.14 31.54
C ASP A 9 -8.67 -19.87 32.29
N GLU A 10 -7.60 -20.32 31.63
CA GLU A 10 -6.42 -20.91 32.30
C GLU A 10 -5.21 -19.97 32.39
N GLU A 11 -5.11 -18.99 31.49
CA GLU A 11 -3.95 -18.11 31.39
C GLU A 11 -3.95 -17.06 32.51
N VAL A 12 -5.12 -16.49 32.83
CA VAL A 12 -5.28 -15.51 33.91
C VAL A 12 -4.99 -16.13 35.27
N PRO A 13 -5.57 -17.29 35.65
CA PRO A 13 -5.23 -17.93 36.93
C PRO A 13 -3.75 -18.29 37.05
N THR A 14 -3.13 -18.77 35.97
CA THR A 14 -1.69 -19.11 35.95
C THR A 14 -0.83 -17.87 36.16
N TRP A 15 -1.14 -16.77 35.46
CA TRP A 15 -0.46 -15.49 35.65
C TRP A 15 -0.63 -14.95 37.07
N VAL A 16 -1.85 -15.00 37.63
CA VAL A 16 -2.11 -14.58 39.02
C VAL A 16 -1.31 -15.42 40.01
N ALA A 17 -1.24 -16.75 39.82
CA ALA A 17 -0.45 -17.63 40.67
C ALA A 17 1.05 -17.30 40.59
N GLN A 18 1.59 -17.11 39.39
CA GLN A 18 2.99 -16.75 39.19
C GLN A 18 3.31 -15.36 39.77
N SER A 19 2.42 -14.38 39.58
CA SER A 19 2.57 -13.05 40.14
C SER A 19 2.61 -13.09 41.66
N LYS A 20 1.73 -13.86 42.31
CA LYS A 20 1.76 -14.05 43.77
C LYS A 20 3.09 -14.62 44.25
N VAL A 21 3.60 -15.66 43.58
CA VAL A 21 4.90 -16.26 43.91
C VAL A 21 6.03 -15.25 43.76
N ASN A 22 6.01 -14.45 42.69
CA ASN A 22 7.03 -13.43 42.45
C ASN A 22 6.98 -12.32 43.52
N SER A 23 5.79 -11.80 43.85
CA SER A 23 5.62 -10.78 44.90
C SER A 23 6.05 -11.29 46.28
N LEU A 24 5.71 -12.54 46.61
CA LEU A 24 6.17 -13.17 47.86
C LEU A 24 7.69 -13.31 47.90
N ARG A 25 8.30 -13.77 46.80
CA ARG A 25 9.75 -13.88 46.69
C ARG A 25 10.42 -12.52 46.85
N GLN A 26 9.90 -11.47 46.20
CA GLN A 26 10.41 -10.11 46.31
C GLN A 26 10.27 -9.57 47.73
N PHE A 27 9.15 -9.87 48.40
CA PHE A 27 8.94 -9.49 49.79
C PHE A 27 9.99 -10.12 50.71
N PHE A 28 10.14 -11.46 50.65
CA PHE A 28 11.07 -12.20 51.51
C PHE A 28 12.54 -11.91 51.22
N LYS A 29 12.88 -11.53 49.99
CA LYS A 29 14.25 -11.10 49.63
C LYS A 29 14.74 -9.90 50.47
N ASN A 30 13.83 -9.05 50.94
CA ASN A 30 14.18 -7.95 51.86
C ASN A 30 14.59 -8.43 53.26
N PHE A 31 14.46 -9.73 53.55
CA PHE A 31 14.78 -10.33 54.85
C PHE A 31 15.99 -11.26 54.82
N ASP A 32 16.53 -11.59 53.63
CA ASP A 32 17.61 -12.59 53.47
C ASP A 32 18.82 -12.26 54.37
N ASP A 33 19.24 -11.00 54.41
CA ASP A 33 20.40 -10.53 55.17
C ASP A 33 20.04 -9.61 56.34
N ILE A 34 18.76 -9.55 56.73
CA ILE A 34 18.28 -8.56 57.72
C ILE A 34 18.96 -8.71 59.08
N TYR A 35 19.38 -9.93 59.42
CA TYR A 35 20.06 -10.21 60.67
C TYR A 35 21.38 -9.45 60.77
N ASP A 36 22.24 -9.61 59.77
CA ASP A 36 23.57 -9.02 59.73
C ASP A 36 23.54 -7.52 59.44
N THR A 37 22.56 -7.08 58.66
CA THR A 37 22.47 -5.67 58.22
C THR A 37 21.76 -4.75 59.19
N HIS A 38 20.84 -5.27 60.03
CA HIS A 38 20.00 -4.44 60.90
C HIS A 38 19.83 -5.02 62.30
N LEU A 39 19.45 -6.30 62.43
CA LEU A 39 19.04 -6.84 63.73
C LEU A 39 20.21 -6.93 64.73
N ALA A 40 21.43 -7.19 64.27
CA ALA A 40 22.63 -7.23 65.11
C ALA A 40 22.86 -5.92 65.88
N ASP A 41 22.60 -4.77 65.24
CA ASP A 41 22.73 -3.44 65.85
C ASP A 41 21.55 -3.15 66.77
N ILE A 42 20.32 -3.54 66.39
CA ILE A 42 19.11 -3.33 67.19
C ILE A 42 19.16 -4.10 68.52
N VAL A 43 19.74 -5.29 68.53
CA VAL A 43 19.91 -6.10 69.75
C VAL A 43 20.83 -5.41 70.77
N GLN A 44 21.71 -4.51 70.33
CA GLN A 44 22.61 -3.78 71.22
C GLN A 44 21.93 -2.58 71.91
N CYS A 45 20.78 -2.12 71.40
CA CYS A 45 20.02 -1.01 71.99
C CYS A 45 19.52 -1.39 73.39
N LYS A 46 19.86 -0.57 74.39
CA LYS A 46 19.41 -0.75 75.78
C LYS A 46 18.31 0.24 76.15
N LYS A 47 18.30 1.39 75.48
CA LYS A 47 17.35 2.48 75.70
C LYS A 47 16.51 2.74 74.45
N ILE A 48 15.34 3.34 74.66
CA ILE A 48 14.40 3.64 73.58
C ILE A 48 14.90 4.77 72.68
N GLU A 49 15.67 5.71 73.23
CA GLU A 49 16.28 6.81 72.47
C GLU A 49 17.34 6.29 71.49
N GLU A 50 18.19 5.36 71.93
CA GLU A 50 19.20 4.69 71.09
C GLU A 50 18.53 3.93 69.93
N TYR A 51 17.39 3.29 70.20
CA TYR A 51 16.61 2.61 69.18
C TYR A 51 16.01 3.59 68.16
N ILE A 52 15.41 4.69 68.62
CA ILE A 52 14.77 5.68 67.73
C ILE A 52 15.81 6.28 66.76
N GLU A 53 16.98 6.67 67.26
CA GLU A 53 18.06 7.21 66.43
C GLU A 53 18.56 6.18 65.39
N LEU A 54 18.73 4.92 65.81
CA LEU A 54 19.16 3.85 64.92
C LEU A 54 18.10 3.51 63.87
N GLU A 55 16.83 3.46 64.26
CA GLU A 55 15.69 3.21 63.38
C GLU A 55 15.61 4.28 62.27
N ASP A 56 15.66 5.57 62.65
CA ASP A 56 15.62 6.67 61.68
C ASP A 56 16.82 6.61 60.71
N LYS A 57 17.99 6.17 61.17
CA LYS A 57 19.16 5.99 60.29
C LYS A 57 18.99 4.84 59.31
N LEU A 58 18.39 3.73 59.74
CA LEU A 58 18.29 2.50 58.95
C LEU A 58 17.14 2.51 57.95
N ILE A 59 15.96 2.99 58.36
CA ILE A 59 14.73 2.98 57.54
C ILE A 59 14.21 4.36 57.17
N GLY A 60 14.87 5.43 57.63
CA GLY A 60 14.40 6.80 57.48
C GLY A 60 13.25 7.14 58.44
N PRO A 61 12.83 8.42 58.46
CA PRO A 61 11.66 8.85 59.22
C PRO A 61 10.41 8.19 58.62
N SER A 62 10.07 7.02 59.13
CA SER A 62 9.07 6.13 58.56
C SER A 62 7.72 6.34 59.26
N ASN A 63 6.74 6.86 58.50
CA ASN A 63 5.38 7.15 59.00
C ASN A 63 4.50 5.89 59.18
N ILE A 64 5.05 4.68 59.03
CA ILE A 64 4.28 3.44 58.90
C ILE A 64 3.59 3.08 60.23
N THR A 65 4.23 3.32 61.37
CA THR A 65 3.62 3.19 62.69
C THR A 65 4.24 4.22 63.65
N LYS A 66 3.39 5.01 64.32
CA LYS A 66 3.82 5.79 65.49
C LYS A 66 4.06 4.82 66.65
N LEU A 67 5.16 5.01 67.38
CA LEU A 67 5.58 4.13 68.48
C LEU A 67 4.45 3.90 69.52
N GLU A 68 3.55 4.86 69.68
CA GLU A 68 2.45 4.86 70.64
C GLU A 68 1.27 3.92 70.31
N LYS A 69 1.18 3.36 69.10
CA LYS A 69 -0.02 2.62 68.62
C LYS A 69 0.15 1.09 68.51
N LEU A 70 1.07 0.50 69.26
CA LEU A 70 1.32 -0.95 69.19
C LEU A 70 0.27 -1.79 69.93
N PRO A 71 0.09 -3.07 69.57
CA PRO A 71 -0.91 -3.93 70.18
C PRO A 71 -0.67 -4.08 71.69
N ILE A 72 -1.70 -3.77 72.47
CA ILE A 72 -1.78 -3.77 73.94
C ILE A 72 -1.28 -5.09 74.60
N ARG A 73 -1.10 -6.17 73.82
CA ARG A 73 -0.68 -7.49 74.31
C ARG A 73 0.79 -7.64 74.70
N ILE A 74 1.71 -6.81 74.20
CA ILE A 74 3.14 -6.90 74.59
C ILE A 74 3.41 -6.21 75.94
N ASN A 75 2.50 -5.31 76.37
CA ASN A 75 2.65 -4.51 77.57
C ASN A 75 1.79 -5.03 78.74
N LYS A 76 1.73 -6.35 78.95
CA LYS A 76 1.13 -6.90 80.17
C LYS A 76 2.12 -6.76 81.34
N PRO A 77 1.70 -6.23 82.51
CA PRO A 77 2.59 -6.03 83.66
C PRO A 77 3.15 -7.34 84.25
N GLU A 78 2.55 -8.49 83.93
CA GLU A 78 2.95 -9.83 84.38
C GLU A 78 4.15 -10.40 83.61
N THR A 79 4.47 -9.86 82.43
CA THR A 79 5.59 -10.30 81.59
C THR A 79 6.50 -9.12 81.30
N ARG A 80 7.58 -8.96 82.07
CA ARG A 80 8.69 -8.05 81.71
C ARG A 80 9.36 -8.59 80.46
N VAL A 81 8.82 -8.26 79.28
CA VAL A 81 9.46 -8.57 77.99
C VAL A 81 10.75 -7.74 77.92
N PRO A 82 11.93 -8.36 77.75
CA PRO A 82 13.17 -7.61 77.57
C PRO A 82 13.04 -6.59 76.44
N ALA A 83 13.53 -5.36 76.64
CA ALA A 83 13.41 -4.25 75.69
C ALA A 83 13.88 -4.60 74.26
N VAL A 84 14.86 -5.50 74.15
CA VAL A 84 15.35 -6.05 72.88
C VAL A 84 14.25 -6.72 72.05
N PHE A 85 13.38 -7.54 72.66
CA PHE A 85 12.27 -8.18 71.93
C PHE A 85 11.24 -7.17 71.47
N TYR A 86 11.05 -6.09 72.23
CA TYR A 86 10.19 -4.98 71.83
C TYR A 86 10.77 -4.27 70.59
N PHE A 87 12.03 -3.85 70.64
CA PHE A 87 12.71 -3.18 69.53
C PHE A 87 12.73 -4.02 68.25
N LEU A 88 13.06 -5.31 68.36
CA LEU A 88 13.03 -6.24 67.23
C LEU A 88 11.63 -6.36 66.61
N THR A 89 10.59 -6.48 67.44
CA THR A 89 9.21 -6.63 66.95
C THR A 89 8.74 -5.39 66.20
N VAL A 90 9.01 -4.20 66.76
CA VAL A 90 8.62 -2.92 66.14
C VAL A 90 9.37 -2.70 64.83
N PHE A 91 10.68 -2.93 64.83
CA PHE A 91 11.49 -2.78 63.65
C PHE A 91 11.05 -3.71 62.52
N LEU A 92 10.87 -5.01 62.81
CA LEU A 92 10.44 -5.98 61.81
C LEU A 92 9.06 -5.64 61.23
N MET A 93 8.14 -5.12 62.05
CA MET A 93 6.82 -4.68 61.58
C MET A 93 6.93 -3.49 60.62
N LYS A 94 7.76 -2.50 60.92
CA LYS A 94 8.00 -1.35 60.04
C LYS A 94 8.75 -1.75 58.77
N TRP A 95 9.77 -2.60 58.89
CA TRP A 95 10.52 -3.13 57.76
C TRP A 95 9.62 -3.90 56.79
N ALA A 96 8.76 -4.79 57.31
CA ALA A 96 7.75 -5.49 56.54
C ALA A 96 6.79 -4.52 55.85
N GLY A 97 6.31 -3.49 56.56
CA GLY A 97 5.46 -2.46 55.97
C GLY A 97 6.14 -1.71 54.83
N LEU A 98 7.44 -1.39 54.96
CA LEU A 98 8.21 -0.71 53.93
C LEU A 98 8.43 -1.60 52.70
N ALA A 99 8.76 -2.87 52.91
CA ALA A 99 8.89 -3.87 51.86
C ALA A 99 7.57 -4.04 51.08
N ALA A 100 6.45 -4.17 51.79
CA ALA A 100 5.12 -4.27 51.17
C ALA A 100 4.76 -2.99 50.39
N LYS A 101 5.03 -1.82 50.96
CA LYS A 101 4.78 -0.53 50.31
C LYS A 101 5.51 -0.42 48.95
N LYS A 102 6.80 -0.76 48.90
CA LYS A 102 7.59 -0.71 47.65
C LYS A 102 6.99 -1.61 46.56
N ILE A 103 6.62 -2.83 46.91
CA ILE A 103 5.99 -3.78 45.97
C ILE A 103 4.66 -3.21 45.42
N ILE A 104 3.86 -2.59 46.28
CA ILE A 104 2.59 -1.97 45.87
C ILE A 104 2.85 -0.77 44.94
N GLU A 105 3.82 0.09 45.27
CA GLU A 105 4.17 1.26 44.44
C GLU A 105 4.65 0.83 43.04
N GLU A 106 5.53 -0.17 42.96
CA GLU A 106 5.98 -0.73 41.67
C GLU A 106 4.81 -1.29 40.85
N TYR A 107 3.87 -1.98 41.50
CA TYR A 107 2.69 -2.53 40.83
C TYR A 107 1.76 -1.43 40.30
N ILE A 108 1.54 -0.38 41.10
CA ILE A 108 0.75 0.79 40.68
C ILE A 108 1.41 1.46 39.47
N GLU A 109 2.72 1.67 39.51
CA GLU A 109 3.45 2.28 38.38
C GLU A 109 3.33 1.45 37.10
N CYS A 110 3.43 0.13 37.22
CA CYS A 110 3.23 -0.78 36.08
C CYS A 110 1.81 -0.69 35.52
N HIS A 111 0.78 -0.63 36.38
CA HIS A 111 -0.61 -0.48 35.96
C HIS A 111 -0.85 0.83 35.22
N VAL A 112 -0.36 1.95 35.76
CA VAL A 112 -0.49 3.26 35.11
C VAL A 112 0.17 3.28 33.73
N LYS A 113 1.37 2.68 33.59
CA LYS A 113 2.03 2.56 32.28
C LYS A 113 1.23 1.71 31.30
N ALA A 114 0.67 0.59 31.76
CA ALA A 114 -0.14 -0.28 30.92
C ALA A 114 -1.43 0.41 30.45
N GLU A 115 -2.08 1.18 31.32
CA GLU A 115 -3.29 1.94 30.99
C GLU A 115 -3.02 2.99 29.90
N ILE A 116 -1.92 3.75 30.02
CA ILE A 116 -1.49 4.73 29.01
C ILE A 116 -1.22 4.03 27.65
N GLU A 117 -0.57 2.87 27.66
CA GLU A 117 -0.27 2.14 26.43
C GLU A 117 -1.56 1.61 25.76
N ILE A 118 -2.55 1.17 26.56
CA ILE A 118 -3.87 0.75 26.07
C ILE A 118 -4.58 1.92 25.40
N GLU A 119 -4.64 3.09 26.05
CA GLU A 119 -5.26 4.29 25.47
C GLU A 119 -4.60 4.68 24.13
N ARG A 120 -3.27 4.61 24.06
CA ARG A 120 -2.52 4.87 22.83
C ARG A 120 -2.87 3.87 21.72
N MET A 121 -2.89 2.57 22.03
CA MET A 121 -3.28 1.54 21.07
C MET A 121 -4.71 1.71 20.57
N GLU A 122 -5.64 2.11 21.44
CA GLU A 122 -7.02 2.40 21.04
C GLU A 122 -7.11 3.60 20.09
N TYR A 123 -6.32 4.65 20.34
CA TYR A 123 -6.23 5.80 19.44
C TYR A 123 -5.67 5.39 18.07
N ASP A 124 -4.55 4.68 18.04
CA ASP A 124 -3.92 4.23 16.79
C ASP A 124 -4.86 3.30 15.99
N LYS A 125 -5.61 2.43 16.69
CA LYS A 125 -6.63 1.57 16.08
C LYS A 125 -7.76 2.38 15.43
N LYS A 126 -8.22 3.46 16.06
CA LYS A 126 -9.24 4.35 15.49
C LYS A 126 -8.72 5.06 14.24
N MET A 127 -7.49 5.57 14.29
CA MET A 127 -6.85 6.21 13.14
C MET A 127 -6.70 5.24 11.95
N ALA A 128 -6.18 4.04 12.20
CA ALA A 128 -6.04 3.01 11.17
C ALA A 128 -7.40 2.59 10.57
N ALA A 129 -8.47 2.53 11.37
CA ALA A 129 -9.81 2.27 10.86
C ALA A 129 -10.30 3.37 9.92
N THR A 130 -10.06 4.65 10.26
CA THR A 130 -10.42 5.77 9.38
C THR A 130 -9.64 5.79 8.06
N GLU A 131 -8.34 5.48 8.10
CA GLU A 131 -7.52 5.35 6.90
C GLU A 131 -7.99 4.20 6.00
N PHE A 132 -8.38 3.08 6.61
CA PHE A 132 -8.92 1.93 5.89
C PHE A 132 -10.25 2.26 5.21
N ASP A 133 -11.14 3.00 5.87
CA ASP A 133 -12.40 3.47 5.28
C ASP A 133 -12.16 4.42 4.09
N GLU A 134 -11.20 5.34 4.21
CA GLU A 134 -10.81 6.23 3.09
C GLU A 134 -10.24 5.43 1.91
N LEU A 135 -9.36 4.47 2.20
CA LEU A 135 -8.77 3.60 1.18
C LEU A 135 -9.83 2.77 0.46
N LYS A 136 -10.81 2.25 1.21
CA LYS A 136 -11.94 1.50 0.65
C LYS A 136 -12.77 2.39 -0.27
N TRP A 137 -13.08 3.62 0.13
CA TRP A 137 -13.78 4.57 -0.73
C TRP A 137 -13.01 4.87 -2.03
N LYS A 138 -11.69 5.07 -1.94
CA LYS A 138 -10.84 5.27 -3.14
C LYS A 138 -10.83 4.05 -4.05
N TYR A 139 -10.78 2.85 -3.48
CA TYR A 139 -10.83 1.61 -4.23
C TYR A 139 -12.15 1.45 -4.98
N ASP A 140 -13.29 1.69 -4.33
CA ASP A 140 -14.61 1.59 -4.94
C ASP A 140 -14.77 2.61 -6.09
N ALA A 141 -14.24 3.83 -5.90
CA ALA A 141 -14.22 4.87 -6.94
C ALA A 141 -13.35 4.44 -8.15
N LEU A 142 -12.16 3.88 -7.90
CA LEU A 142 -11.27 3.38 -8.94
C LEU A 142 -11.90 2.21 -9.72
N SER A 143 -12.52 1.26 -9.02
CA SER A 143 -13.24 0.14 -9.64
C SER A 143 -14.34 0.65 -10.57
N THR A 144 -15.14 1.60 -10.11
CA THR A 144 -16.20 2.22 -10.92
C THR A 144 -15.64 2.93 -12.15
N ALA A 145 -14.51 3.64 -12.02
CA ALA A 145 -13.85 4.31 -13.13
C ALA A 145 -13.30 3.31 -14.16
N PHE A 146 -12.76 2.18 -13.69
CA PHE A 146 -12.26 1.11 -14.53
C PHE A 146 -13.36 0.44 -15.36
N ASP A 147 -14.52 0.16 -14.74
CA ASP A 147 -15.66 -0.42 -15.46
C ASP A 147 -16.17 0.52 -16.57
N LYS A 148 -16.28 1.82 -16.27
CA LYS A 148 -16.63 2.84 -17.29
C LYS A 148 -15.60 2.92 -18.42
N PHE A 149 -14.32 2.83 -18.11
CA PHE A 149 -13.27 2.83 -19.12
C PHE A 149 -13.39 1.61 -20.04
N LYS A 150 -13.70 0.44 -19.48
CA LYS A 150 -13.88 -0.79 -20.24
C LYS A 150 -15.09 -0.70 -21.19
N GLU A 151 -16.20 -0.15 -20.71
CA GLU A 151 -17.40 0.11 -21.52
C GLU A 151 -17.09 1.07 -22.70
N ASN A 152 -16.50 2.23 -22.40
CA ASN A 152 -16.12 3.22 -23.41
C ASN A 152 -15.12 2.65 -24.46
N SER A 153 -14.19 1.79 -24.02
CA SER A 153 -13.23 1.15 -24.90
C SER A 153 -13.91 0.15 -25.84
N ALA A 154 -14.87 -0.63 -25.34
CA ALA A 154 -15.64 -1.56 -26.15
C ALA A 154 -16.49 -0.81 -27.19
N ASP A 155 -17.18 0.26 -26.78
CA ASP A 155 -18.00 1.10 -27.66
C ASP A 155 -17.17 1.80 -28.74
N SER A 156 -16.00 2.32 -28.37
CA SER A 156 -15.07 2.93 -29.32
C SER A 156 -14.55 1.90 -30.33
N SER A 157 -14.19 0.70 -29.87
CA SER A 157 -13.75 -0.37 -30.75
C SER A 157 -14.85 -0.80 -31.73
N LEU A 158 -16.09 -0.92 -31.26
CA LEU A 158 -17.24 -1.26 -32.11
C LEU A 158 -17.49 -0.16 -33.15
N THR A 159 -17.53 1.10 -32.71
CA THR A 159 -17.77 2.27 -33.58
C THR A 159 -16.70 2.38 -34.66
N ASN A 160 -15.43 2.28 -34.27
CA ASN A 160 -14.31 2.35 -35.20
C ASN A 160 -14.33 1.17 -36.19
N GLY A 161 -14.64 -0.04 -35.72
CA GLY A 161 -14.77 -1.22 -36.58
C GLY A 161 -15.87 -1.06 -37.64
N LEU A 162 -17.02 -0.49 -37.26
CA LEU A 162 -18.11 -0.19 -38.20
C LEU A 162 -17.71 0.85 -39.25
N ILE A 163 -17.04 1.94 -38.84
CA ILE A 163 -16.57 2.98 -39.76
C ILE A 163 -15.53 2.43 -40.74
N ILE A 164 -14.57 1.61 -40.26
CA ILE A 164 -13.57 0.98 -41.12
C ILE A 164 -14.24 0.10 -42.17
N THR A 165 -15.21 -0.73 -41.76
CA THR A 165 -15.93 -1.63 -42.67
C THR A 165 -16.71 -0.86 -43.76
N ASP A 166 -17.37 0.25 -43.40
CA ASP A 166 -18.04 1.13 -44.36
C ASP A 166 -17.05 1.73 -45.37
N LEU A 167 -15.94 2.29 -44.87
CA LEU A 167 -14.91 2.89 -45.71
C LEU A 167 -14.26 1.88 -46.66
N GLU A 168 -13.96 0.66 -46.19
CA GLU A 168 -13.45 -0.44 -47.02
C GLU A 168 -14.45 -0.84 -48.11
N GLY A 169 -15.75 -0.87 -47.80
CA GLY A 169 -16.81 -1.09 -48.80
C GLY A 169 -16.83 -0.01 -49.88
N ARG A 170 -16.75 1.26 -49.48
CA ARG A 170 -16.70 2.40 -50.41
C ARG A 170 -15.45 2.39 -51.29
N ILE A 171 -14.29 2.05 -50.72
CA ILE A 171 -13.02 1.93 -51.47
C ILE A 171 -13.15 0.82 -52.51
N ARG A 172 -13.61 -0.38 -52.15
CA ARG A 172 -13.80 -1.48 -53.13
C ARG A 172 -14.71 -1.10 -54.29
N ASN A 173 -15.79 -0.37 -54.02
CA ASN A 173 -16.69 0.10 -55.07
C ASN A 173 -15.99 1.11 -56.00
N LEU A 174 -15.20 2.03 -55.45
CA LEU A 174 -14.43 2.99 -56.23
C LEU A 174 -13.33 2.31 -57.06
N GLU A 175 -12.63 1.32 -56.50
CA GLU A 175 -11.64 0.51 -57.21
C GLU A 175 -12.25 -0.21 -58.41
N ALA A 176 -13.45 -0.78 -58.25
CA ALA A 176 -14.19 -1.42 -59.34
C ALA A 176 -14.57 -0.42 -60.45
N ASP A 177 -15.06 0.78 -60.09
CA ASP A 177 -15.41 1.82 -61.06
C ASP A 177 -14.17 2.35 -61.81
N VAL A 178 -13.06 2.57 -61.10
CA VAL A 178 -11.77 2.97 -61.71
C VAL A 178 -11.30 1.91 -62.71
N THR A 179 -11.30 0.64 -62.30
CA THR A 179 -10.90 -0.48 -63.18
C THR A 179 -11.77 -0.54 -64.44
N ALA A 180 -13.09 -0.35 -64.30
CA ALA A 180 -14.00 -0.31 -65.43
C ALA A 180 -13.67 0.85 -66.39
N LYS A 181 -13.43 2.05 -65.86
CA LYS A 181 -13.03 3.22 -66.66
C LYS A 181 -11.68 3.03 -67.34
N GLU A 182 -10.69 2.46 -66.66
CA GLU A 182 -9.37 2.14 -67.24
C GLU A 182 -9.49 1.18 -68.42
N ASN A 183 -10.34 0.15 -68.31
CA ASN A 183 -10.61 -0.77 -69.41
C ASN A 183 -11.24 -0.05 -70.62
N ILE A 184 -12.18 0.87 -70.38
CA ILE A 184 -12.77 1.69 -71.45
C ILE A 184 -11.70 2.55 -72.13
N ILE A 185 -10.84 3.23 -71.34
CA ILE A 185 -9.75 4.06 -71.88
C ILE A 185 -8.79 3.23 -72.73
N ARG A 186 -8.40 2.03 -72.26
CA ARG A 186 -7.51 1.13 -73.01
C ARG A 186 -8.11 0.73 -74.36
N ASN A 187 -9.41 0.41 -74.38
CA ASN A 187 -10.12 0.08 -75.61
C ASN A 187 -10.16 1.28 -76.58
N LEU A 188 -10.44 2.48 -76.06
CA LEU A 188 -10.44 3.71 -76.87
C LEU A 188 -9.04 4.03 -77.42
N GLN A 189 -7.97 3.84 -76.64
CA GLN A 189 -6.60 4.03 -77.11
C GLN A 189 -6.24 3.06 -78.25
N ALA A 190 -6.69 1.80 -78.18
CA ALA A 190 -6.51 0.83 -79.25
C ALA A 190 -7.23 1.27 -80.54
N ASP A 191 -8.49 1.72 -80.44
CA ASP A 191 -9.25 2.24 -81.59
C ASP A 191 -8.59 3.47 -82.23
N VAL A 192 -8.14 4.44 -81.43
CA VAL A 192 -7.43 5.63 -81.92
C VAL A 192 -6.12 5.24 -82.64
N THR A 193 -5.38 4.28 -82.10
CA THR A 193 -4.14 3.78 -82.71
C THR A 193 -4.41 3.12 -84.06
N ALA A 194 -5.44 2.26 -84.13
CA ALA A 194 -5.85 1.62 -85.38
C ALA A 194 -6.27 2.65 -86.44
N LYS A 195 -7.07 3.65 -86.05
CA LYS A 195 -7.47 4.75 -86.94
C LYS A 195 -6.28 5.57 -87.43
N LYS A 196 -5.31 5.86 -86.56
CA LYS A 196 -4.08 6.57 -86.94
C LYS A 196 -3.27 5.80 -87.99
N GLN A 197 -3.16 4.48 -87.85
CA GLN A 197 -2.49 3.63 -88.84
C GLN A 197 -3.18 3.65 -90.21
N ILE A 198 -4.51 3.56 -90.22
CA ILE A 198 -5.32 3.64 -91.46
C ILE A 198 -5.11 5.00 -92.16
N ILE A 199 -5.11 6.10 -91.40
CA ILE A 199 -4.89 7.45 -91.95
C ILE A 199 -3.48 7.54 -92.55
N LEU A 200 -2.46 7.00 -91.87
CA LEU A 200 -1.09 6.99 -92.37
C LEU A 200 -1.00 6.24 -93.71
N GLU A 201 -1.53 5.01 -93.76
CA GLU A 201 -1.56 4.19 -94.98
C GLU A 201 -2.31 4.89 -96.13
N LYS A 202 -3.46 5.51 -95.84
CA LYS A 202 -4.21 6.30 -96.84
C LYS A 202 -3.43 7.50 -97.34
N SER A 203 -2.66 8.17 -96.48
CA SER A 203 -1.83 9.30 -96.89
C SER A 203 -0.64 8.86 -97.75
N GLU A 204 -0.02 7.72 -97.46
CA GLU A 204 1.00 7.09 -98.31
C GLU A 204 0.43 6.68 -99.67
N GLN A 205 -0.73 6.03 -99.71
CA GLN A 205 -1.45 5.71 -100.96
C GLN A 205 -1.71 6.97 -101.79
N THR A 206 -2.14 8.05 -101.15
CA THR A 206 -2.40 9.34 -101.79
C THR A 206 -1.11 9.96 -102.34
N ASN A 207 -0.02 9.93 -101.58
CA ASN A 207 1.29 10.43 -102.02
C ASN A 207 1.83 9.66 -103.23
N MET A 208 1.71 8.32 -103.23
CA MET A 208 2.07 7.50 -104.39
C MET A 208 1.26 7.86 -105.65
N LEU A 209 -0.04 8.16 -105.49
CA LEU A 209 -0.87 8.63 -106.61
C LEU A 209 -0.39 10.00 -107.13
N TRP A 210 -0.04 10.93 -106.24
CA TRP A 210 0.52 12.23 -106.64
C TRP A 210 1.84 12.10 -107.41
N GLU A 211 2.74 11.21 -106.99
CA GLU A 211 3.98 10.92 -107.73
C GLU A 211 3.70 10.36 -109.12
N LYS A 212 2.76 9.39 -109.25
CA LYS A 212 2.33 8.88 -110.57
C LYS A 212 1.77 9.97 -111.48
N ILE A 213 0.93 10.85 -110.94
CA ILE A 213 0.37 12.00 -111.69
C ILE A 213 1.51 12.92 -112.16
N ARG A 214 2.51 13.17 -111.32
CA ARG A 214 3.68 14.00 -111.65
C ARG A 214 4.50 13.38 -112.79
N ASP A 215 4.78 12.08 -112.72
CA ASP A 215 5.46 11.32 -113.77
C ASP A 215 4.71 11.36 -115.10
N TRP A 216 3.39 11.17 -115.06
CA TRP A 216 2.55 11.26 -116.25
C TRP A 216 2.60 12.66 -116.86
N LYS A 217 2.57 13.71 -116.04
CA LYS A 217 2.69 15.10 -116.48
C LYS A 217 4.04 15.39 -117.14
N LEU A 218 5.13 14.81 -116.63
CA LEU A 218 6.46 14.91 -117.24
C LEU A 218 6.52 14.18 -118.60
N LYS A 219 6.00 12.94 -118.68
CA LYS A 219 5.91 12.19 -119.94
C LYS A 219 5.09 12.93 -120.99
N TRP A 220 3.94 13.50 -120.60
CA TRP A 220 3.07 14.25 -121.49
C TRP A 220 3.74 15.53 -122.01
N LYS A 221 4.45 16.27 -121.15
CA LYS A 221 5.28 17.42 -121.57
C LYS A 221 6.38 17.00 -122.56
N SER A 222 7.06 15.88 -122.33
CA SER A 222 8.09 15.36 -123.23
C SER A 222 7.52 14.97 -124.61
N GLN A 223 6.37 14.29 -124.65
CA GLN A 223 5.66 13.99 -125.91
C GLN A 223 5.24 15.27 -126.65
N ARG A 224 4.75 16.27 -125.93
CA ARG A 224 4.35 17.56 -126.51
C ARG A 224 5.51 18.31 -127.16
N VAL A 225 6.70 18.25 -126.55
CA VAL A 225 7.93 18.82 -127.14
C VAL A 225 8.35 18.04 -128.39
N LYS A 226 8.26 16.70 -128.39
CA LYS A 226 8.55 15.88 -129.58
C LYS A 226 7.62 16.21 -130.76
N ILE A 227 6.33 16.44 -130.51
CA ILE A 227 5.36 16.82 -131.57
C ILE A 227 5.65 18.22 -132.13
N ARG A 228 6.17 19.14 -131.31
CA ARG A 228 6.47 20.53 -131.71
C ARG A 228 7.77 20.69 -132.51
N ILE A 229 8.62 19.67 -132.55
CA ILE A 229 9.85 19.63 -133.37
C ILE A 229 9.57 19.04 -134.77
N TRP A 230 8.37 18.49 -134.99
CA TRP A 230 7.94 17.85 -136.25
C TRP A 230 6.96 18.69 -137.09
N ILE A 231 6.75 19.96 -136.73
CA ILE A 231 5.98 20.96 -137.50
C ILE A 231 6.93 22.11 -137.80
#